data_AF-D0MTF4-F1
#
_entry.id   AF-D0MTF4-F1
#
_cell.length_a   1.000
_cell.length_b   1.000
_cell.length_c   1.000
_cell.angle_alpha   90.00
_cell.angle_beta   90.00
_cell.angle_gamma   90.00
#
_symmetry.space_group_name_H-M   'P 1'
#
loop_
_entity.id
_entity.type
_entity.pdbx_description
1 polymer ?
#
loop_
_entity_poly.entity_id
_entity_poly.type
_entity_poly.pdbx_seq_one_letter_code
_entity_poly.pdbx_strand_id
1 'polypeptide(L)'
;MADEQTRTRMEPPSLELKQFGRETKNLKHKHKSKRSGKCDANKGGELKRTPPSAVPPGRHHAHSKRNSKANREDALRELLAGKIAEIEVGGDENLEAPIDLAGIYQDETLATRLKDEASEHLELMQKKIGELNSKYILLKQRKSAVSTELVKTNTSKVKLEQLCRELQKQNKLIVNESRRIADEEDQKRRELSAQFQKTIEDVSAKMDKQGQDYVASLKENEKYVGLQQKLKTFLEQYTVREEHFQRQLEAKDLAVQLAETKLQHQVELTTREAEKVKVTLDKAKEFSDREGELQAQLNSYSEKFDVVQETLTKSNQMFTTFREEMDKMAKTTKKLEKENLALRKKCAAYDSGAIASIQEKVASVEETLKLQEKVKKLESLCRHLQAERNSTRQAQQAQTTVSSATESASKGEH
;
A
#
# COMPACT_ATOMS: atom_id res chain seq x y z
N MET A 1 35.84 14.92 28.57
CA MET A 1 34.46 14.62 28.96
C MET A 1 33.74 14.27 27.68
N ALA A 2 33.81 12.99 27.30
CA ALA A 2 32.76 12.00 27.54
C ALA A 2 31.60 12.20 26.56
N ASP A 3 31.59 11.43 25.48
CA ASP A 3 30.41 10.68 25.05
C ASP A 3 30.81 9.66 23.97
N GLU A 4 30.96 8.43 24.44
CA GLU A 4 31.21 7.22 23.67
C GLU A 4 29.86 6.51 23.51
N GLN A 5 29.15 6.77 22.41
CA GLN A 5 27.91 6.07 22.08
C GLN A 5 28.19 4.82 21.26
N THR A 6 28.08 3.71 21.99
CA THR A 6 27.84 2.32 21.60
C THR A 6 27.11 2.16 20.26
N ARG A 7 27.83 1.71 19.23
CA ARG A 7 27.28 1.24 17.95
C ARG A 7 27.13 -0.29 18.01
N THR A 8 25.96 -0.76 18.42
CA THR A 8 25.59 -2.18 18.40
C THR A 8 25.36 -2.61 16.95
N ARG A 9 26.34 -3.28 16.34
CA ARG A 9 26.25 -3.88 15.01
C ARG A 9 25.44 -5.19 15.12
N MET A 10 24.16 -5.15 14.75
CA MET A 10 23.35 -6.35 14.53
C MET A 10 23.64 -6.86 13.11
N GLU A 11 24.28 -8.04 13.01
CA GLU A 11 24.36 -8.78 11.74
C GLU A 11 23.00 -9.42 11.39
N PRO A 12 22.57 -9.41 10.11
CA PRO A 12 21.43 -10.21 9.69
C PRO A 12 21.84 -11.67 9.46
N PRO A 13 20.96 -12.65 9.76
CA PRO A 13 21.30 -14.07 9.69
C PRO A 13 21.33 -14.59 8.25
N SER A 14 22.36 -15.39 7.96
CA SER A 14 22.52 -16.21 6.76
C SER A 14 21.33 -17.13 6.53
N LEU A 15 20.73 -17.05 5.35
CA LEU A 15 19.85 -18.08 4.80
C LEU A 15 20.50 -18.70 3.57
N GLU A 16 21.22 -19.81 3.79
CA GLU A 16 21.69 -20.69 2.72
C GLU A 16 20.50 -21.40 2.06
N LEU A 17 20.25 -21.07 0.79
CA LEU A 17 19.31 -21.81 -0.05
C LEU A 17 20.02 -23.05 -0.62
N LYS A 18 19.77 -24.22 -0.02
CA LYS A 18 20.16 -25.52 -0.59
C LYS A 18 19.42 -25.76 -1.91
N GLN A 19 20.15 -25.71 -3.04
CA GLN A 19 19.69 -26.23 -4.32
C GLN A 19 19.71 -27.76 -4.31
N PHE A 20 18.53 -28.38 -4.18
CA PHE A 20 18.34 -29.79 -4.55
C PHE A 20 18.04 -29.89 -6.05
N GLY A 21 19.06 -30.22 -6.84
CA GLY A 21 18.87 -30.64 -8.22
C GLY A 21 18.28 -32.05 -8.27
N ARG A 22 17.01 -32.18 -8.69
CA ARG A 22 16.40 -33.47 -9.05
C ARG A 22 16.42 -33.62 -10.57
N GLU A 23 17.00 -34.72 -11.01
CA GLU A 23 17.10 -35.18 -12.39
C GLU A 23 15.72 -35.38 -13.03
N THR A 24 15.51 -34.83 -14.24
CA THR A 24 14.35 -35.12 -15.07
C THR A 24 14.72 -36.19 -16.10
N LYS A 25 14.20 -37.41 -15.92
CA LYS A 25 14.28 -38.48 -16.93
C LYS A 25 13.12 -38.32 -17.92
N ASN A 26 13.48 -38.02 -19.18
CA ASN A 26 12.57 -38.01 -20.32
C ASN A 26 12.19 -39.44 -20.75
N LEU A 27 10.91 -39.79 -20.69
CA LEU A 27 10.37 -40.96 -21.40
C LEU A 27 9.51 -40.49 -22.59
N LYS A 28 10.03 -40.75 -23.79
CA LYS A 28 9.34 -40.60 -25.08
C LYS A 28 8.43 -41.81 -25.30
N HIS A 29 7.12 -41.60 -25.43
CA HIS A 29 6.23 -42.58 -26.08
C HIS A 29 5.76 -42.07 -27.45
N LYS A 30 6.19 -42.81 -28.48
CA LYS A 30 5.73 -42.74 -29.87
C LYS A 30 4.27 -43.20 -29.94
N HIS A 31 3.37 -42.34 -30.38
CA HIS A 31 2.10 -42.77 -30.97
C HIS A 31 2.31 -43.05 -32.46
N LYS A 32 2.06 -44.29 -32.89
CA LYS A 32 1.97 -44.65 -34.31
C LYS A 32 0.52 -44.97 -34.65
N SER A 33 0.03 -44.19 -35.60
CA SER A 33 -1.23 -44.31 -36.33
C SER A 33 -1.43 -45.68 -36.98
N LYS A 34 -2.67 -46.16 -37.02
CA LYS A 34 -3.22 -46.79 -38.23
C LYS A 34 -4.74 -46.65 -38.33
N ARG A 35 -5.15 -46.23 -39.51
CA ARG A 35 -6.49 -45.88 -40.00
C ARG A 35 -6.86 -46.92 -41.07
N SER A 36 -8.11 -47.38 -41.07
CA SER A 36 -8.84 -47.96 -42.22
C SER A 36 -10.28 -48.15 -41.75
N GLY A 37 -11.29 -47.40 -42.22
CA GLY A 37 -11.94 -47.50 -43.53
C GLY A 37 -13.08 -48.54 -43.41
N LYS A 38 -14.33 -48.37 -43.87
CA LYS A 38 -15.00 -47.36 -44.70
C LYS A 38 -16.54 -47.65 -44.58
N CYS A 39 -17.35 -46.64 -44.91
CA CYS A 39 -18.76 -46.60 -45.32
C CYS A 39 -19.68 -47.85 -45.20
N ASP A 40 -20.90 -47.65 -44.68
CA ASP A 40 -22.08 -47.48 -45.56
C ASP A 40 -23.30 -46.96 -44.80
N ALA A 41 -24.08 -46.12 -45.47
CA ALA A 41 -25.35 -45.58 -45.02
C ALA A 41 -26.42 -45.97 -46.04
N ASN A 42 -27.51 -46.62 -45.62
CA ASN A 42 -28.85 -46.26 -46.07
C ASN A 42 -29.99 -46.98 -45.34
N LYS A 43 -31.05 -46.18 -45.11
CA LYS A 43 -32.50 -46.47 -45.16
C LYS A 43 -33.13 -47.50 -44.21
N GLY A 44 -33.93 -46.96 -43.29
CA GLY A 44 -35.39 -46.96 -43.45
C GLY A 44 -36.14 -48.17 -42.89
N GLY A 45 -37.10 -47.90 -42.00
CA GLY A 45 -38.11 -48.90 -41.63
C GLY A 45 -38.67 -48.67 -40.23
N GLU A 46 -39.88 -48.14 -40.18
CA GLU A 46 -40.77 -48.07 -39.03
C GLU A 46 -40.80 -49.37 -38.21
N LEU A 47 -40.98 -49.27 -36.88
CA LEU A 47 -42.24 -49.61 -36.23
C LEU A 47 -42.21 -49.37 -34.73
N LYS A 48 -43.40 -49.05 -34.24
CA LYS A 48 -43.73 -48.44 -32.96
C LYS A 48 -43.51 -49.37 -31.78
N ARG A 49 -43.18 -48.72 -30.66
CA ARG A 49 -43.32 -49.18 -29.27
C ARG A 49 -44.75 -49.68 -29.01
N THR A 50 -44.87 -50.78 -28.27
CA THR A 50 -45.94 -50.98 -27.28
C THR A 50 -45.42 -51.85 -26.12
N PRO A 51 -45.67 -51.46 -24.85
CA PRO A 51 -45.48 -52.29 -23.67
C PRO A 51 -46.84 -52.93 -23.24
N PRO A 52 -47.01 -53.31 -21.96
CA PRO A 52 -47.18 -54.67 -21.45
C PRO A 52 -48.65 -55.15 -21.38
N SER A 53 -48.88 -56.45 -21.20
CA SER A 53 -50.24 -56.98 -20.96
C SER A 53 -50.33 -57.77 -19.66
N ALA A 54 -50.99 -57.16 -18.68
CA ALA A 54 -51.66 -57.80 -17.56
C ALA A 54 -53.17 -57.52 -17.71
N VAL A 55 -54.00 -58.57 -17.79
CA VAL A 55 -55.46 -58.49 -17.61
C VAL A 55 -55.98 -59.86 -17.12
N PRO A 56 -56.88 -59.86 -16.13
CA PRO A 56 -58.22 -60.47 -16.26
C PRO A 56 -59.30 -59.42 -15.86
N PRO A 57 -60.64 -59.67 -15.86
CA PRO A 57 -61.47 -60.79 -16.35
C PRO A 57 -62.76 -60.37 -17.14
N GLY A 58 -63.51 -61.36 -17.66
CA GLY A 58 -64.95 -61.30 -17.98
C GLY A 58 -65.29 -61.30 -19.48
N ARG A 59 -66.38 -61.89 -20.00
CA ARG A 59 -67.45 -62.77 -19.51
C ARG A 59 -68.23 -63.26 -20.77
N HIS A 60 -68.80 -64.47 -20.71
CA HIS A 60 -69.89 -65.03 -21.54
C HIS A 60 -69.62 -65.47 -23.00
N HIS A 61 -69.71 -66.79 -23.24
CA HIS A 61 -70.85 -67.35 -23.99
C HIS A 61 -71.04 -68.83 -23.63
N ALA A 62 -72.31 -69.20 -23.53
CA ALA A 62 -72.83 -70.51 -23.21
C ALA A 62 -72.63 -71.52 -24.35
N HIS A 63 -72.45 -72.80 -24.01
CA HIS A 63 -73.20 -73.93 -24.59
C HIS A 63 -72.82 -75.24 -23.86
N SER A 64 -73.85 -75.98 -23.41
CA SER A 64 -73.96 -77.46 -23.41
C SER A 64 -72.76 -78.28 -22.88
N LYS A 65 -72.82 -79.05 -21.78
CA LYS A 65 -73.78 -80.12 -21.49
C LYS A 65 -73.55 -80.63 -20.06
N ARG A 66 -74.67 -80.87 -19.38
CA ARG A 66 -74.87 -81.56 -18.08
C ARG A 66 -74.15 -82.91 -18.02
N ASN A 67 -73.42 -83.17 -16.93
CA ASN A 67 -73.85 -84.00 -15.78
C ASN A 67 -73.98 -85.50 -16.11
N SER A 68 -72.90 -86.26 -15.94
CA SER A 68 -72.83 -87.72 -16.24
C SER A 68 -72.56 -88.61 -15.01
N LYS A 69 -72.90 -88.17 -13.79
CA LYS A 69 -72.67 -88.96 -12.56
C LYS A 69 -73.90 -89.24 -11.68
N ALA A 70 -75.09 -88.79 -12.07
CA ALA A 70 -76.35 -89.16 -11.39
C ALA A 70 -77.05 -90.39 -12.00
N ASN A 71 -76.81 -90.70 -13.29
CA ASN A 71 -77.54 -91.74 -14.03
C ASN A 71 -77.04 -93.19 -13.81
N ARG A 72 -76.04 -93.41 -12.95
CA ARG A 72 -75.47 -94.76 -12.72
C ARG A 72 -75.86 -95.34 -11.35
N GLU A 73 -76.24 -94.49 -10.40
CA GLU A 73 -76.80 -94.92 -9.11
C GLU A 73 -78.32 -95.14 -9.18
N ASP A 74 -79.04 -94.38 -10.01
CA ASP A 74 -80.48 -94.61 -10.24
C ASP A 74 -80.75 -95.87 -11.08
N ALA A 75 -79.91 -96.16 -12.09
CA ALA A 75 -80.01 -97.37 -12.89
C ALA A 75 -79.71 -98.67 -12.11
N LEU A 76 -78.98 -98.60 -10.99
CA LEU A 76 -78.74 -99.75 -10.11
C LEU A 76 -79.85 -99.92 -9.05
N ARG A 77 -80.57 -98.85 -8.70
CA ARG A 77 -81.75 -98.89 -7.84
C ARG A 77 -82.99 -99.40 -8.59
N GLU A 78 -83.10 -99.08 -9.88
CA GLU A 78 -84.17 -99.58 -10.77
C GLU A 78 -84.01 -101.07 -11.14
N LEU A 79 -82.76 -101.56 -11.25
CA LEU A 79 -82.46 -102.97 -11.57
C LEU A 79 -82.58 -103.91 -10.34
N LEU A 80 -82.51 -103.37 -9.12
CA LEU A 80 -82.82 -104.08 -7.87
C LEU A 80 -84.31 -104.04 -7.52
N ALA A 81 -85.05 -103.01 -7.95
CA ALA A 81 -86.51 -102.94 -7.80
C ALA A 81 -87.25 -103.81 -8.82
N GLY A 82 -86.72 -103.95 -10.05
CA GLY A 82 -87.32 -104.80 -11.10
C GLY A 82 -87.09 -106.31 -10.93
N LYS A 83 -86.12 -106.74 -10.10
CA LYS A 83 -85.82 -108.17 -9.86
C LYS A 83 -86.45 -108.73 -8.56
N ILE A 84 -86.99 -107.86 -7.70
CA ILE A 84 -87.69 -108.22 -6.46
C ILE A 84 -89.22 -108.29 -6.67
N ALA A 85 -89.73 -107.80 -7.81
CA ALA A 85 -91.14 -107.87 -8.20
C ALA A 85 -91.53 -109.12 -9.04
N GLU A 86 -90.63 -110.11 -9.17
CA GLU A 86 -90.87 -111.37 -9.93
C GLU A 86 -91.01 -112.61 -9.02
N ILE A 87 -91.14 -112.45 -7.69
CA ILE A 87 -91.23 -113.57 -6.72
C ILE A 87 -92.49 -113.54 -5.82
N GLU A 88 -93.42 -112.60 -5.99
CA GLU A 88 -94.61 -112.53 -5.11
C GLU A 88 -95.93 -112.20 -5.85
N VAL A 89 -96.34 -113.03 -6.82
CA VAL A 89 -97.77 -113.30 -7.12
C VAL A 89 -97.85 -114.71 -7.75
N GLY A 90 -98.40 -115.67 -7.01
CA GLY A 90 -98.57 -117.04 -7.48
C GLY A 90 -98.92 -117.97 -6.34
N GLY A 91 -99.90 -117.57 -5.52
CA GLY A 91 -100.62 -118.50 -4.68
C GLY A 91 -101.51 -119.37 -5.56
N ASP A 92 -101.46 -120.68 -5.35
CA ASP A 92 -102.61 -121.54 -5.59
C ASP A 92 -102.58 -122.63 -4.51
N GLU A 93 -103.34 -122.36 -3.45
CA GLU A 93 -103.83 -123.34 -2.50
C GLU A 93 -104.93 -124.15 -3.21
N ASN A 94 -104.86 -125.48 -3.20
CA ASN A 94 -106.01 -126.41 -3.16
C ASN A 94 -105.65 -127.79 -3.70
N LEU A 95 -105.71 -128.81 -2.84
CA LEU A 95 -106.71 -129.89 -2.94
C LEU A 95 -106.51 -130.83 -1.74
N GLU A 96 -107.37 -130.70 -0.75
CA GLU A 96 -107.61 -131.69 0.30
C GLU A 96 -109.14 -131.83 0.39
N ALA A 97 -109.68 -133.02 0.10
CA ALA A 97 -110.98 -133.57 0.51
C ALA A 97 -111.34 -134.82 -0.34
N PRO A 98 -112.25 -135.73 0.08
CA PRO A 98 -112.02 -136.77 1.08
C PRO A 98 -112.48 -138.17 0.59
N ILE A 99 -112.35 -139.15 1.49
CA ILE A 99 -112.61 -140.60 1.38
C ILE A 99 -114.07 -140.96 1.01
N ASP A 100 -114.27 -142.04 0.22
CA ASP A 100 -115.49 -142.86 0.24
C ASP A 100 -115.20 -144.36 -0.01
N LEU A 101 -115.96 -145.23 0.67
CA LEU A 101 -115.73 -146.65 0.94
C LEU A 101 -117.08 -147.40 0.82
N ALA A 102 -117.26 -148.31 -0.15
CA ALA A 102 -118.21 -149.45 -0.13
C ALA A 102 -118.18 -150.23 -1.47
N GLY A 103 -117.70 -151.48 -1.51
CA GLY A 103 -118.53 -152.70 -1.59
C GLY A 103 -118.41 -153.36 -3.00
N ILE A 104 -118.47 -154.66 -3.30
CA ILE A 104 -118.99 -155.90 -2.67
C ILE A 104 -118.41 -157.13 -3.44
N TYR A 105 -117.93 -158.16 -2.71
CA TYR A 105 -117.85 -159.65 -2.97
C TYR A 105 -116.86 -160.20 -4.03
N GLN A 106 -116.17 -161.36 -3.89
CA GLN A 106 -116.05 -162.54 -2.98
C GLN A 106 -114.58 -163.05 -3.16
N ASP A 107 -113.85 -163.72 -2.25
CA ASP A 107 -114.09 -165.03 -1.63
C ASP A 107 -112.95 -165.36 -0.60
N GLU A 108 -113.20 -166.29 0.32
CA GLU A 108 -112.47 -166.64 1.57
C GLU A 108 -110.92 -166.80 1.55
N THR A 109 -110.19 -166.12 2.48
CA THR A 109 -109.16 -166.65 3.43
C THR A 109 -108.22 -165.54 3.98
N LEU A 110 -108.26 -165.24 5.30
CA LEU A 110 -107.69 -164.05 5.97
C LEU A 110 -107.01 -164.46 7.30
N ALA A 111 -105.84 -163.89 7.70
CA ALA A 111 -105.48 -163.47 9.09
C ALA A 111 -103.97 -163.37 9.51
N THR A 112 -102.94 -163.62 8.69
CA THR A 112 -101.53 -163.69 9.22
C THR A 112 -100.50 -162.66 8.70
N ARG A 113 -100.85 -161.65 7.88
CA ARG A 113 -99.86 -160.71 7.29
C ARG A 113 -99.83 -159.26 7.83
N LEU A 114 -100.73 -158.87 8.74
CA LEU A 114 -100.93 -157.45 9.13
C LEU A 114 -100.03 -156.93 10.28
N LYS A 115 -99.15 -157.75 10.87
CA LYS A 115 -98.37 -157.36 12.07
C LYS A 115 -96.96 -156.87 11.77
N ASP A 116 -96.38 -157.29 10.64
CA ASP A 116 -94.96 -157.03 10.34
C ASP A 116 -94.73 -155.65 9.67
N GLU A 117 -95.70 -155.12 8.92
CA GLU A 117 -95.58 -153.83 8.21
C GLU A 117 -95.54 -152.59 9.15
N ALA A 118 -96.11 -152.68 10.36
CA ALA A 118 -96.15 -151.55 11.30
C ALA A 118 -94.81 -151.31 12.03
N SER A 119 -93.99 -152.36 12.20
CA SER A 119 -92.70 -152.24 12.89
C SER A 119 -91.63 -151.58 12.01
N GLU A 120 -91.60 -151.92 10.72
CA GLU A 120 -90.64 -151.35 9.76
C GLU A 120 -90.84 -149.83 9.56
N HIS A 121 -92.09 -149.35 9.60
CA HIS A 121 -92.39 -147.93 9.42
C HIS A 121 -91.88 -147.05 10.58
N LEU A 122 -91.85 -147.59 11.81
CA LEU A 122 -91.38 -146.87 12.99
C LEU A 122 -89.85 -146.74 13.01
N GLU A 123 -89.15 -147.78 12.59
CA GLU A 123 -87.69 -147.79 12.44
C GLU A 123 -87.22 -146.81 11.34
N LEU A 124 -87.94 -146.76 10.21
CA LEU A 124 -87.68 -145.81 9.13
C LEU A 124 -87.87 -144.35 9.57
N MET A 125 -88.94 -144.08 10.34
CA MET A 125 -89.20 -142.78 10.95
C MET A 125 -88.08 -142.37 11.91
N GLN A 126 -87.60 -143.28 12.75
CA GLN A 126 -86.54 -143.01 13.72
C GLN A 126 -85.20 -142.72 13.04
N LYS A 127 -84.89 -143.44 11.96
CA LYS A 127 -83.75 -143.16 11.07
C LYS A 127 -83.87 -141.78 10.41
N LYS A 128 -85.06 -141.42 9.91
CA LYS A 128 -85.33 -140.11 9.31
C LYS A 128 -85.16 -138.96 10.30
N ILE A 129 -85.62 -139.13 11.55
CA ILE A 129 -85.42 -138.17 12.63
C ILE A 129 -83.94 -138.03 12.97
N GLY A 130 -83.17 -139.13 13.02
CA GLY A 130 -81.72 -139.09 13.19
C GLY A 130 -81.00 -138.34 12.07
N GLU A 131 -81.38 -138.58 10.81
CA GLU A 131 -80.85 -137.85 9.64
C GLU A 131 -81.18 -136.35 9.69
N LEU A 132 -82.42 -136.00 10.02
CA LEU A 132 -82.86 -134.61 10.16
C LEU A 132 -82.15 -133.90 11.31
N ASN A 133 -81.96 -134.59 12.45
CA ASN A 133 -81.24 -134.04 13.60
C ASN A 133 -79.75 -133.83 13.26
N SER A 134 -79.12 -134.77 12.56
CA SER A 134 -77.75 -134.63 12.06
C SER A 134 -77.62 -133.46 11.08
N LYS A 135 -78.55 -133.33 10.13
CA LYS A 135 -78.64 -132.17 9.22
C LYS A 135 -78.82 -130.87 9.99
N TYR A 136 -79.68 -130.83 11.00
CA TYR A 136 -79.92 -129.66 11.84
C TYR A 136 -78.64 -129.24 12.60
N ILE A 137 -77.91 -130.18 13.20
CA ILE A 137 -76.63 -129.91 13.87
C ILE A 137 -75.61 -129.37 12.87
N LEU A 138 -75.49 -129.97 11.69
CA LEU A 138 -74.57 -129.53 10.64
C LEU A 138 -74.93 -128.12 10.13
N LEU A 139 -76.22 -127.83 9.92
CA LEU A 139 -76.71 -126.50 9.55
C LEU A 139 -76.44 -125.47 10.64
N LYS A 140 -76.61 -125.83 11.92
CA LYS A 140 -76.30 -124.95 13.06
C LYS A 140 -74.81 -124.65 13.14
N GLN A 141 -73.95 -125.66 12.96
CA GLN A 141 -72.50 -125.48 12.89
C GLN A 141 -72.09 -124.63 11.69
N ARG A 142 -72.66 -124.88 10.50
CA ARG A 142 -72.40 -124.08 9.30
C ARG A 142 -72.87 -122.62 9.47
N LYS A 143 -74.03 -122.39 10.08
CA LYS A 143 -74.52 -121.04 10.43
C LYS A 143 -73.57 -120.35 11.40
N SER A 144 -73.11 -121.05 12.44
CA SER A 144 -72.10 -120.54 13.37
C SER A 144 -70.79 -120.18 12.65
N ALA A 145 -70.29 -121.06 11.77
CA ALA A 145 -69.07 -120.84 11.00
C ALA A 145 -69.21 -119.61 10.08
N VAL A 146 -70.30 -119.52 9.31
CA VAL A 146 -70.59 -118.36 8.45
C VAL A 146 -70.73 -117.09 9.28
N SER A 147 -71.38 -117.14 10.45
CA SER A 147 -71.49 -115.99 11.36
C SER A 147 -70.11 -115.54 11.85
N THR A 148 -69.21 -116.46 12.20
CA THR A 148 -67.85 -116.10 12.62
C THR A 148 -67.02 -115.53 11.47
N GLU A 149 -67.14 -116.08 10.26
CA GLU A 149 -66.48 -115.55 9.07
C GLU A 149 -67.03 -114.16 8.68
N LEU A 150 -68.34 -113.92 8.86
CA LEU A 150 -68.93 -112.60 8.66
C LEU A 150 -68.35 -111.56 9.64
N VAL A 151 -68.17 -111.92 10.92
CA VAL A 151 -67.54 -111.03 11.90
C VAL A 151 -66.07 -110.77 11.55
N LYS A 152 -65.31 -111.79 11.11
CA LYS A 152 -63.91 -111.63 10.67
C LYS A 152 -63.78 -110.77 9.40
N THR A 153 -64.67 -110.95 8.44
CA THR A 153 -64.70 -110.13 7.21
C THR A 153 -65.12 -108.71 7.52
N ASN A 154 -66.11 -108.49 8.41
CA ASN A 154 -66.52 -107.17 8.84
C ASN A 154 -65.42 -106.43 9.63
N THR A 155 -64.72 -107.12 10.53
CA THR A 155 -63.57 -106.53 11.25
C THR A 155 -62.41 -106.21 10.30
N SER A 156 -62.14 -107.07 9.32
CA SER A 156 -61.17 -106.80 8.25
C SER A 156 -61.59 -105.60 7.38
N LYS A 157 -62.88 -105.49 7.03
CA LYS A 157 -63.44 -104.35 6.30
C LYS A 157 -63.24 -103.04 7.08
N VAL A 158 -63.58 -103.01 8.37
CA VAL A 158 -63.39 -101.81 9.22
C VAL A 158 -61.91 -101.42 9.28
N LYS A 159 -60.99 -102.39 9.42
CA LYS A 159 -59.54 -102.13 9.39
C LYS A 159 -59.08 -101.56 8.04
N LEU A 160 -59.58 -102.10 6.93
CA LEU A 160 -59.28 -101.58 5.60
C LEU A 160 -59.84 -100.17 5.38
N GLU A 161 -61.06 -99.91 5.82
CA GLU A 161 -61.66 -98.56 5.75
C GLU A 161 -60.88 -97.55 6.58
N GLN A 162 -60.42 -97.93 7.78
CA GLN A 162 -59.55 -97.11 8.61
C GLN A 162 -58.21 -96.85 7.92
N LEU A 163 -57.57 -97.88 7.36
CA LEU A 163 -56.32 -97.74 6.62
C LEU A 163 -56.47 -96.84 5.38
N CYS A 164 -57.57 -96.98 4.63
CA CYS A 164 -57.86 -96.12 3.48
C CYS A 164 -58.08 -94.66 3.90
N ARG A 165 -58.79 -94.40 5.00
CA ARG A 165 -58.97 -93.04 5.53
C ARG A 165 -57.65 -92.43 5.99
N GLU A 166 -56.82 -93.20 6.70
CA GLU A 166 -55.50 -92.75 7.14
C GLU A 166 -54.56 -92.50 5.96
N LEU A 167 -54.56 -93.38 4.95
CA LEU A 167 -53.79 -93.19 3.72
C LEU A 167 -54.24 -91.95 2.95
N GLN A 168 -55.56 -91.69 2.86
CA GLN A 168 -56.08 -90.47 2.24
C GLN A 168 -55.68 -89.21 3.02
N LYS A 169 -55.68 -89.29 4.36
CA LYS A 169 -55.23 -88.19 5.23
C LYS A 169 -53.73 -87.93 5.04
N GLN A 170 -52.90 -88.97 5.04
CA GLN A 170 -51.47 -88.87 4.78
C GLN A 170 -51.16 -88.35 3.38
N ASN A 171 -51.88 -88.80 2.35
CA ASN A 171 -51.71 -88.30 0.99
C ASN A 171 -52.06 -86.80 0.90
N LYS A 172 -53.17 -86.36 1.53
CA LYS A 172 -53.50 -84.92 1.65
C LYS A 172 -52.41 -84.14 2.38
N LEU A 173 -51.85 -84.68 3.47
CA LEU A 173 -50.76 -84.05 4.20
C LEU A 173 -49.50 -83.93 3.34
N ILE A 174 -49.12 -84.99 2.60
CA ILE A 174 -47.98 -84.98 1.68
C ILE A 174 -48.19 -83.94 0.58
N VAL A 175 -49.37 -83.89 -0.04
CA VAL A 175 -49.67 -82.89 -1.10
C VAL A 175 -49.58 -81.46 -0.55
N ASN A 176 -50.14 -81.22 0.63
CA ASN A 176 -50.07 -79.91 1.28
C ASN A 176 -48.62 -79.54 1.64
N GLU A 177 -47.85 -80.49 2.15
CA GLU A 177 -46.45 -80.29 2.54
C GLU A 177 -45.56 -80.09 1.31
N SER A 178 -45.74 -80.88 0.24
CA SER A 178 -45.05 -80.67 -1.04
C SER A 178 -45.36 -79.29 -1.64
N ARG A 179 -46.62 -78.84 -1.55
CA ARG A 179 -47.00 -77.49 -1.98
C ARG A 179 -46.33 -76.41 -1.11
N ARG A 180 -46.35 -76.56 0.21
CA ARG A 180 -45.68 -75.64 1.15
C ARG A 180 -44.19 -75.54 0.86
N ILE A 181 -43.52 -76.68 0.66
CA ILE A 181 -42.09 -76.74 0.32
C ILE A 181 -41.83 -76.05 -1.02
N ALA A 182 -42.67 -76.27 -2.04
CA ALA A 182 -42.53 -75.60 -3.34
C ALA A 182 -42.69 -74.09 -3.22
N ASP A 183 -43.73 -73.62 -2.51
CA ASP A 183 -43.97 -72.19 -2.27
C ASP A 183 -42.80 -71.54 -1.49
N GLU A 184 -42.22 -72.24 -0.50
CA GLU A 184 -41.05 -71.78 0.25
C GLU A 184 -39.77 -71.76 -0.57
N GLU A 185 -39.57 -72.74 -1.46
CA GLU A 185 -38.43 -72.75 -2.38
C GLU A 185 -38.53 -71.61 -3.40
N ASP A 186 -39.71 -71.41 -3.99
CA ASP A 186 -39.97 -70.30 -4.92
C ASP A 186 -39.83 -68.94 -4.22
N GLN A 187 -40.23 -68.84 -2.95
CA GLN A 187 -40.01 -67.65 -2.14
C GLN A 187 -38.51 -67.39 -1.91
N LYS A 188 -37.73 -68.41 -1.52
CA LYS A 188 -36.27 -68.29 -1.37
C LYS A 188 -35.57 -67.92 -2.68
N ARG A 189 -36.00 -68.49 -3.81
CA ARG A 189 -35.50 -68.13 -5.14
C ARG A 189 -35.77 -66.67 -5.45
N ARG A 190 -37.00 -66.17 -5.22
CA ARG A 190 -37.35 -64.76 -5.41
C ARG A 190 -36.55 -63.82 -4.51
N GLU A 191 -36.39 -64.16 -3.23
CA GLU A 191 -35.61 -63.38 -2.28
C GLU A 191 -34.14 -63.32 -2.68
N LEU A 192 -33.55 -64.45 -3.09
CA LEU A 192 -32.17 -64.50 -3.56
C LEU A 192 -31.98 -63.68 -4.84
N SER A 193 -32.88 -63.80 -5.81
CA SER A 193 -32.87 -62.96 -7.02
C SER A 193 -33.00 -61.47 -6.69
N ALA A 194 -33.87 -61.11 -5.75
CA ALA A 194 -34.02 -59.72 -5.31
C ALA A 194 -32.75 -59.20 -4.61
N GLN A 195 -32.09 -60.02 -3.79
CA GLN A 195 -30.81 -59.65 -3.16
C GLN A 195 -29.69 -59.45 -4.18
N PHE A 196 -29.60 -60.32 -5.19
CA PHE A 196 -28.63 -60.15 -6.27
C PHE A 196 -28.90 -58.89 -7.08
N GLN A 197 -30.16 -58.67 -7.46
CA GLN A 197 -30.55 -57.47 -8.20
C GLN A 197 -30.25 -56.19 -7.41
N LYS A 198 -30.58 -56.17 -6.11
CA LYS A 198 -30.25 -55.07 -5.21
C LYS A 198 -28.73 -54.86 -5.11
N THR A 199 -27.95 -55.93 -5.00
CA THR A 199 -26.48 -55.84 -4.93
C THR A 199 -25.89 -55.27 -6.22
N ILE A 200 -26.43 -55.68 -7.38
CA ILE A 200 -26.03 -55.13 -8.68
C ILE A 200 -26.36 -53.64 -8.74
N GLU A 201 -27.57 -53.25 -8.35
CA GLU A 201 -27.99 -51.84 -8.29
C GLU A 201 -27.10 -51.02 -7.35
N ASP A 202 -26.78 -51.54 -6.17
CA ASP A 202 -25.89 -50.88 -5.20
C ASP A 202 -24.46 -50.72 -5.74
N VAL A 203 -23.94 -51.72 -6.48
CA VAL A 203 -22.62 -51.65 -7.12
C VAL A 203 -22.64 -50.65 -8.27
N SER A 204 -23.66 -50.69 -9.14
CA SER A 204 -23.84 -49.73 -10.22
C SER A 204 -23.94 -48.30 -9.69
N ALA A 205 -24.74 -48.06 -8.66
CA ALA A 205 -24.86 -46.75 -8.01
C ALA A 205 -23.53 -46.26 -7.43
N LYS A 206 -22.73 -47.17 -6.83
CA LYS A 206 -21.38 -46.82 -6.34
C LYS A 206 -20.42 -46.48 -7.48
N MET A 207 -20.43 -47.22 -8.58
CA MET A 207 -19.59 -46.92 -9.75
C MET A 207 -19.97 -45.58 -10.38
N ASP A 208 -21.26 -45.31 -10.54
CA ASP A 208 -21.76 -44.04 -11.06
C ASP A 208 -21.36 -42.88 -10.15
N LYS A 209 -21.52 -43.04 -8.83
CA LYS A 209 -21.08 -42.03 -7.85
C LYS A 209 -19.58 -41.78 -7.92
N GLN A 210 -18.76 -42.83 -7.97
CA GLN A 210 -17.30 -42.68 -8.12
C GLN A 210 -16.94 -41.98 -9.43
N GLY A 211 -17.64 -42.27 -10.53
CA GLY A 211 -17.47 -41.56 -11.80
C GLY A 211 -17.83 -40.07 -11.70
N GLN A 212 -18.94 -39.75 -11.03
CA GLN A 212 -19.34 -38.36 -10.77
C GLN A 212 -18.32 -37.63 -9.89
N ASP A 213 -17.86 -38.25 -8.80
CA ASP A 213 -16.87 -37.68 -7.88
C ASP A 213 -15.53 -37.44 -8.61
N TYR A 214 -15.11 -38.36 -9.47
CA TYR A 214 -13.92 -38.19 -10.31
C TYR A 214 -14.05 -37.00 -11.28
N VAL A 215 -15.18 -36.90 -11.99
CA VAL A 215 -15.46 -35.76 -12.88
C VAL A 215 -15.55 -34.45 -12.10
N ALA A 216 -16.15 -34.44 -10.91
CA ALA A 216 -16.21 -33.27 -10.04
C ALA A 216 -14.80 -32.83 -9.61
N SER A 217 -13.95 -33.78 -9.21
CA SER A 217 -12.54 -33.51 -8.85
C SER A 217 -11.74 -32.96 -10.02
N LEU A 218 -11.93 -33.47 -11.25
CA LEU A 218 -11.30 -32.90 -12.45
C LEU A 218 -11.74 -31.45 -12.70
N LYS A 219 -13.05 -31.16 -12.60
CA LYS A 219 -13.56 -29.79 -12.75
C LYS A 219 -13.03 -28.84 -11.68
N GLU A 220 -12.84 -29.32 -10.45
CA GLU A 220 -12.22 -28.54 -9.38
C GLU A 220 -10.75 -28.23 -9.68
N ASN A 221 -9.99 -29.22 -10.15
CA ASN A 221 -8.61 -29.02 -10.59
C ASN A 221 -8.52 -28.01 -11.75
N GLU A 222 -9.43 -28.06 -12.73
CA GLU A 222 -9.49 -27.06 -13.81
C GLU A 222 -9.76 -25.64 -13.28
N LYS A 223 -10.67 -25.49 -12.31
CA LYS A 223 -10.92 -24.20 -11.65
C LYS A 223 -9.67 -23.70 -10.91
N TYR A 224 -8.97 -24.57 -10.21
CA TYR A 224 -7.73 -24.23 -9.51
C TYR A 224 -6.65 -23.75 -10.48
N VAL A 225 -6.43 -24.47 -11.59
CA VAL A 225 -5.51 -24.04 -12.65
C VAL A 225 -5.92 -22.69 -13.24
N GLY A 226 -7.21 -22.48 -13.49
CA GLY A 226 -7.73 -21.20 -13.97
C GLY A 226 -7.50 -20.05 -12.97
N LEU A 227 -7.64 -20.31 -11.67
CA LEU A 227 -7.35 -19.33 -10.62
C LEU A 227 -5.84 -19.03 -10.54
N GLN A 228 -4.99 -20.04 -10.60
CA GLN A 228 -3.53 -19.87 -10.66
C GLN A 228 -3.12 -19.01 -11.85
N GLN A 229 -3.70 -19.25 -13.03
CA GLN A 229 -3.41 -18.45 -14.21
C GLN A 229 -3.82 -16.99 -14.04
N LYS A 230 -4.99 -16.73 -13.44
CA LYS A 230 -5.43 -15.35 -13.12
C LYS A 230 -4.49 -14.66 -12.14
N LEU A 231 -4.08 -15.36 -11.07
CA LEU A 231 -3.12 -14.85 -10.10
C LEU A 231 -1.77 -14.53 -10.76
N LYS A 232 -1.30 -15.41 -11.65
CA LYS A 232 -0.07 -15.19 -12.43
C LYS A 232 -0.18 -13.91 -13.28
N THR A 233 -1.27 -13.75 -14.02
CA THR A 233 -1.49 -12.55 -14.84
C THR A 233 -1.61 -11.28 -13.98
N PHE A 234 -2.24 -11.35 -12.80
CA PHE A 234 -2.24 -10.20 -11.89
C PHE A 234 -0.83 -9.85 -11.42
N LEU A 235 -0.04 -10.84 -10.99
CA LEU A 235 1.34 -10.60 -10.58
C LEU A 235 2.18 -9.96 -11.69
N GLU A 236 2.08 -10.47 -12.92
CA GLU A 236 2.76 -9.90 -14.10
C GLU A 236 2.33 -8.44 -14.35
N GLN A 237 1.04 -8.12 -14.25
CA GLN A 237 0.55 -6.74 -14.35
C GLN A 237 1.10 -5.83 -13.25
N TYR A 238 1.16 -6.32 -12.01
CA TYR A 238 1.75 -5.58 -10.90
C TYR A 238 3.25 -5.33 -11.13
N THR A 239 3.99 -6.32 -11.64
CA THR A 239 5.43 -6.17 -11.92
C THR A 239 5.65 -5.10 -12.98
N VAL A 240 4.91 -5.15 -14.09
CA VAL A 240 5.00 -4.14 -15.16
C VAL A 240 4.64 -2.74 -14.64
N ARG A 241 3.61 -2.64 -13.79
CA ARG A 241 3.20 -1.37 -13.19
C ARG A 241 4.27 -0.81 -12.25
N GLU A 242 4.88 -1.65 -11.44
CA GLU A 242 5.97 -1.27 -10.54
C GLU A 242 7.19 -0.79 -11.33
N GLU A 243 7.60 -1.52 -12.37
CA GLU A 243 8.69 -1.07 -13.25
C GLU A 243 8.36 0.26 -13.97
N HIS A 244 7.10 0.48 -14.35
CA HIS A 244 6.68 1.77 -14.94
C HIS A 244 6.86 2.92 -13.94
N PHE A 245 6.42 2.74 -12.69
CA PHE A 245 6.62 3.76 -11.65
C PHE A 245 8.09 3.98 -11.32
N GLN A 246 8.89 2.92 -11.29
CA GLN A 246 10.33 3.02 -11.08
C GLN A 246 10.99 3.88 -12.18
N ARG A 247 10.68 3.62 -13.46
CA ARG A 247 11.17 4.45 -14.58
C ARG A 247 10.69 5.90 -14.49
N GLN A 248 9.45 6.12 -14.03
CA GLN A 248 8.91 7.46 -13.84
C GLN A 248 9.65 8.21 -12.72
N LEU A 249 9.97 7.52 -11.62
CA LEU A 249 10.75 8.09 -10.53
C LEU A 249 12.17 8.46 -11.00
N GLU A 250 12.85 7.57 -11.70
CA GLU A 250 14.18 7.83 -12.28
C GLU A 250 14.16 9.03 -13.23
N ALA A 251 13.13 9.17 -14.07
CA ALA A 251 12.97 10.34 -14.94
C ALA A 251 12.76 11.65 -14.15
N LYS A 252 12.07 11.60 -13.01
CA LYS A 252 11.90 12.76 -12.13
C LYS A 252 13.19 13.10 -11.40
N ASP A 253 13.94 12.11 -10.92
CA ASP A 253 15.23 12.31 -10.27
C ASP A 253 16.23 12.96 -11.23
N LEU A 254 16.31 12.49 -12.48
CA LEU A 254 17.13 13.12 -13.52
C LEU A 254 16.71 14.55 -13.82
N ALA A 255 15.40 14.85 -13.83
CA ALA A 255 14.90 16.21 -14.03
C ALA A 255 15.26 17.14 -12.87
N VAL A 256 15.22 16.64 -11.62
CA VAL A 256 15.65 17.38 -10.43
C VAL A 256 17.16 17.64 -10.49
N GLN A 257 17.99 16.64 -10.78
CA GLN A 257 19.43 16.80 -10.92
C GLN A 257 19.80 17.82 -12.01
N LEU A 258 19.07 17.82 -13.13
CA LEU A 258 19.27 18.80 -14.20
C LEU A 258 18.86 20.23 -13.77
N ALA A 259 17.81 20.38 -12.97
CA ALA A 259 17.43 21.68 -12.42
C ALA A 259 18.43 22.18 -11.38
N GLU A 260 18.92 21.31 -10.50
CA GLU A 260 19.92 21.61 -9.48
C GLU A 260 21.25 22.04 -10.10
N THR A 261 21.75 21.32 -11.11
CA THR A 261 22.98 21.67 -11.82
C THR A 261 22.86 23.01 -12.55
N LYS A 262 21.72 23.30 -13.19
CA LYS A 262 21.44 24.61 -13.79
C LYS A 262 21.43 25.73 -12.75
N LEU A 263 20.79 25.49 -11.59
CA LEU A 263 20.74 26.45 -10.51
C LEU A 263 22.15 26.72 -9.96
N GLN A 264 22.93 25.68 -9.70
CA GLN A 264 24.31 25.79 -9.24
C GLN A 264 25.17 26.61 -10.22
N HIS A 265 25.05 26.34 -11.52
CA HIS A 265 25.76 27.10 -12.55
C HIS A 265 25.36 28.59 -12.55
N GLN A 266 24.06 28.88 -12.42
CA GLN A 266 23.58 30.26 -12.37
C GLN A 266 24.06 30.99 -11.11
N VAL A 267 24.08 30.31 -9.96
CA VAL A 267 24.61 30.85 -8.70
C VAL A 267 26.11 31.15 -8.84
N GLU A 268 26.88 30.26 -9.46
CA GLU A 268 28.32 30.45 -9.66
C GLU A 268 28.62 31.64 -10.60
N LEU A 269 27.85 31.78 -11.69
CA LEU A 269 27.94 32.95 -12.58
C LEU A 269 27.61 34.25 -11.85
N THR A 270 26.50 34.27 -11.11
CA THR A 270 26.07 35.45 -10.35
C THR A 270 27.10 35.81 -9.27
N THR A 271 27.71 34.81 -8.64
CA THR A 271 28.76 35.01 -7.63
C THR A 271 30.01 35.63 -8.26
N ARG A 272 30.46 35.11 -9.42
CA ARG A 272 31.59 35.70 -10.16
C ARG A 272 31.31 37.13 -10.63
N GLU A 273 30.09 37.42 -11.07
CA GLU A 273 29.70 38.78 -11.44
C GLU A 273 29.68 39.72 -10.23
N ALA A 274 29.12 39.27 -9.10
CA ALA A 274 29.13 40.03 -7.86
C ALA A 274 30.56 40.31 -7.37
N GLU A 275 31.48 39.35 -7.47
CA GLU A 275 32.89 39.54 -7.15
C GLU A 275 33.56 40.59 -8.07
N LYS A 276 33.30 40.54 -9.39
CA LYS A 276 33.81 41.55 -10.33
C LYS A 276 33.28 42.94 -9.97
N VAL A 277 31.98 43.08 -9.72
CA VAL A 277 31.36 44.35 -9.32
C VAL A 277 31.99 44.86 -8.03
N LYS A 278 32.18 43.99 -7.03
CA LYS A 278 32.83 44.33 -5.77
C LYS A 278 34.24 44.89 -5.99
N VAL A 279 35.08 44.17 -6.75
CA VAL A 279 36.46 44.62 -7.06
C VAL A 279 36.46 45.95 -7.81
N THR A 280 35.56 46.15 -8.77
CA THR A 280 35.46 47.44 -9.49
C THR A 280 35.00 48.58 -8.59
N LEU A 281 34.09 48.30 -7.66
CA LEU A 281 33.60 49.29 -6.71
C LEU A 281 34.70 49.68 -5.72
N ASP A 282 35.46 48.71 -5.22
CA ASP A 282 36.60 48.95 -4.33
C ASP A 282 37.66 49.82 -5.02
N LYS A 283 38.00 49.52 -6.28
CA LYS A 283 38.90 50.37 -7.09
C LYS A 283 38.35 51.78 -7.33
N ALA A 284 37.05 51.91 -7.59
CA ALA A 284 36.42 53.21 -7.79
C ALA A 284 36.47 54.06 -6.50
N LYS A 285 36.28 53.44 -5.34
CA LYS A 285 36.46 54.10 -4.03
C LYS A 285 37.90 54.53 -3.82
N GLU A 286 38.88 53.66 -4.08
CA GLU A 286 40.31 54.02 -3.97
C GLU A 286 40.67 55.23 -4.85
N PHE A 287 40.16 55.29 -6.08
CA PHE A 287 40.38 56.46 -6.95
C PHE A 287 39.69 57.72 -6.41
N SER A 288 38.46 57.61 -5.92
CA SER A 288 37.72 58.72 -5.32
C SER A 288 38.42 59.28 -4.08
N ASP A 289 38.94 58.40 -3.21
CA ASP A 289 39.66 58.81 -2.00
C ASP A 289 40.97 59.52 -2.38
N ARG A 290 41.71 58.98 -3.36
CA ARG A 290 42.93 59.59 -3.89
C ARG A 290 42.69 60.93 -4.56
N GLU A 291 41.58 61.07 -5.30
CA GLU A 291 41.16 62.35 -5.87
C GLU A 291 40.87 63.37 -4.77
N GLY A 292 40.17 62.96 -3.70
CA GLY A 292 39.93 63.79 -2.52
C GLY A 292 41.22 64.27 -1.85
N GLU A 293 42.21 63.40 -1.68
CA GLU A 293 43.53 63.76 -1.15
C GLU A 293 44.26 64.78 -2.04
N LEU A 294 44.25 64.57 -3.36
CA LEU A 294 44.87 65.49 -4.32
C LEU A 294 44.18 66.85 -4.32
N GLN A 295 42.85 66.89 -4.25
CA GLN A 295 42.10 68.13 -4.14
C GLN A 295 42.44 68.87 -2.83
N ALA A 296 42.56 68.15 -1.71
CA ALA A 296 42.99 68.74 -0.44
C ALA A 296 44.41 69.34 -0.53
N GLN A 297 45.34 68.66 -1.21
CA GLN A 297 46.69 69.20 -1.46
C GLN A 297 46.65 70.45 -2.34
N LEU A 298 45.84 70.45 -3.41
CA LEU A 298 45.68 71.61 -4.28
C LEU A 298 45.13 72.82 -3.52
N ASN A 299 44.12 72.61 -2.68
CA ASN A 299 43.56 73.64 -1.82
C ASN A 299 44.63 74.19 -0.86
N SER A 300 45.44 73.33 -0.24
CA SER A 300 46.56 73.77 0.62
C SER A 300 47.60 74.60 -0.13
N TYR A 301 47.93 74.23 -1.37
CA TYR A 301 48.83 75.05 -2.21
C TYR A 301 48.21 76.39 -2.60
N SER A 302 46.90 76.42 -2.89
CA SER A 302 46.17 77.67 -3.14
C SER A 302 46.25 78.60 -1.94
N GLU A 303 45.94 78.10 -0.73
CA GLU A 303 46.04 78.88 0.51
C GLU A 303 47.46 79.42 0.74
N LYS A 304 48.49 78.59 0.53
CA LYS A 304 49.89 79.04 0.62
C LYS A 304 50.20 80.13 -0.41
N PHE A 305 49.67 80.02 -1.62
CA PHE A 305 49.86 81.02 -2.67
C PHE A 305 49.20 82.34 -2.30
N ASP A 306 47.98 82.31 -1.74
CA ASP A 306 47.29 83.50 -1.24
C ASP A 306 48.10 84.21 -0.16
N VAL A 307 48.70 83.46 0.78
CA VAL A 307 49.59 84.02 1.82
C VAL A 307 50.84 84.68 1.21
N VAL A 308 51.46 84.04 0.22
CA VAL A 308 52.62 84.62 -0.49
C VAL A 308 52.22 85.89 -1.24
N GLN A 309 51.08 85.86 -1.93
CA GLN A 309 50.55 87.01 -2.65
C GLN A 309 50.21 88.17 -1.70
N GLU A 310 49.60 87.89 -0.55
CA GLU A 310 49.34 88.89 0.49
C GLU A 310 50.65 89.47 1.03
N THR A 311 51.64 88.62 1.32
CA THR A 311 52.96 89.04 1.81
C THR A 311 53.69 89.90 0.78
N LEU A 312 53.65 89.52 -0.49
CA LEU A 312 54.24 90.30 -1.59
C LEU A 312 53.53 91.65 -1.73
N THR A 313 52.20 91.68 -1.62
CA THR A 313 51.42 92.91 -1.67
C THR A 313 51.79 93.85 -0.51
N LYS A 314 51.89 93.33 0.72
CA LYS A 314 52.36 94.08 1.89
C LYS A 314 53.80 94.58 1.70
N SER A 315 54.69 93.75 1.15
CA SER A 315 56.08 94.12 0.87
C SER A 315 56.15 95.26 -0.17
N ASN A 316 55.38 95.19 -1.26
CA ASN A 316 55.29 96.25 -2.25
C ASN A 316 54.75 97.56 -1.67
N GLN A 317 53.74 97.49 -0.79
CA GLN A 317 53.25 98.65 -0.04
C GLN A 317 54.36 99.26 0.82
N MET A 318 55.09 98.43 1.58
CA MET A 318 56.24 98.86 2.40
C MET A 318 57.35 99.51 1.57
N PHE A 319 57.69 98.97 0.40
CA PHE A 319 58.65 99.59 -0.51
C PHE A 319 58.16 100.95 -1.02
N THR A 320 56.88 101.07 -1.33
CA THR A 320 56.27 102.33 -1.77
C THR A 320 56.34 103.37 -0.66
N THR A 321 55.97 103.01 0.58
CA THR A 321 56.06 103.92 1.74
C THR A 321 57.50 104.29 2.07
N PHE A 322 58.45 103.34 2.01
CA PHE A 322 59.86 103.66 2.23
C PHE A 322 60.40 104.61 1.17
N ARG A 323 60.01 104.45 -0.10
CA ARG A 323 60.39 105.37 -1.17
C ARG A 323 59.83 106.76 -0.91
N GLU A 324 58.56 106.87 -0.51
CA GLU A 324 57.93 108.14 -0.14
C GLU A 324 58.64 108.80 1.06
N GLU A 325 58.98 108.04 2.10
CA GLU A 325 59.72 108.54 3.26
C GLU A 325 61.16 108.94 2.90
N MET A 326 61.85 108.18 2.05
CA MET A 326 63.16 108.57 1.51
C MET A 326 63.09 109.86 0.70
N ASP A 327 62.07 110.04 -0.13
CA ASP A 327 61.85 111.28 -0.89
C ASP A 327 61.56 112.46 0.04
N LYS A 328 60.77 112.25 1.11
CA LYS A 328 60.54 113.26 2.16
C LYS A 328 61.85 113.59 2.87
N MET A 329 62.62 112.59 3.28
CA MET A 329 63.90 112.75 3.96
C MET A 329 64.90 113.50 3.06
N ALA A 330 64.99 113.14 1.77
CA ALA A 330 65.84 113.84 0.81
C ALA A 330 65.42 115.31 0.63
N LYS A 331 64.12 115.61 0.60
CA LYS A 331 63.61 116.99 0.59
C LYS A 331 63.96 117.74 1.87
N THR A 332 63.83 117.12 3.05
CA THR A 332 64.21 117.73 4.33
C THR A 332 65.72 117.96 4.43
N THR A 333 66.54 117.00 3.99
CA THR A 333 68.00 117.15 3.95
C THR A 333 68.39 118.31 3.06
N LYS A 334 67.84 118.43 1.84
CA LYS A 334 68.08 119.59 0.95
C LYS A 334 67.65 120.91 1.59
N LYS A 335 66.56 120.93 2.35
CA LYS A 335 66.10 122.13 3.08
C LYS A 335 67.10 122.51 4.18
N LEU A 336 67.51 121.54 5.01
CA LEU A 336 68.50 121.74 6.06
C LEU A 336 69.87 122.15 5.50
N GLU A 337 70.31 121.60 4.37
CA GLU A 337 71.54 122.02 3.69
C GLU A 337 71.48 123.48 3.25
N LYS A 338 70.34 123.93 2.69
CA LYS A 338 70.12 125.35 2.34
C LYS A 338 70.15 126.24 3.58
N GLU A 339 69.49 125.82 4.66
CA GLU A 339 69.51 126.54 5.94
C GLU A 339 70.91 126.60 6.55
N ASN A 340 71.68 125.50 6.50
CA ASN A 340 73.05 125.44 6.99
C ASN A 340 73.98 126.34 6.16
N LEU A 341 73.85 126.34 4.83
CA LEU A 341 74.56 127.25 3.94
C LEU A 341 74.21 128.71 4.24
N ALA A 342 72.93 129.01 4.47
CA ALA A 342 72.48 130.35 4.85
C ALA A 342 73.07 130.79 6.20
N LEU A 343 73.09 129.90 7.21
CA LEU A 343 73.72 130.14 8.50
C LEU A 343 75.23 130.37 8.35
N ARG A 344 75.94 129.55 7.57
CA ARG A 344 77.37 129.75 7.28
C ARG A 344 77.62 131.10 6.61
N LYS A 345 76.80 131.48 5.62
CA LYS A 345 76.87 132.82 5.00
C LYS A 345 76.63 133.93 6.02
N LYS A 346 75.68 133.75 6.92
CA LYS A 346 75.37 134.73 7.98
C LYS A 346 76.52 134.86 8.98
N CYS A 347 77.12 133.74 9.39
CA CYS A 347 78.33 133.75 10.23
C CYS A 347 79.49 134.44 9.52
N ALA A 348 79.77 134.09 8.26
CA ALA A 348 80.84 134.74 7.48
C ALA A 348 80.60 136.26 7.31
N ALA A 349 79.34 136.67 7.13
CA ALA A 349 78.98 138.09 7.09
C ALA A 349 79.17 138.77 8.45
N TYR A 350 78.82 138.09 9.56
CA TYR A 350 79.05 138.57 10.91
C TYR A 350 80.54 138.69 11.22
N ASP A 351 81.34 137.67 10.88
CA ASP A 351 82.79 137.66 11.03
C ASP A 351 83.43 138.77 10.18
N SER A 352 83.00 138.94 8.93
CA SER A 352 83.44 140.03 8.06
C SER A 352 83.07 141.41 8.64
N GLY A 353 81.87 141.56 9.19
CA GLY A 353 81.44 142.79 9.85
C GLY A 353 82.23 143.08 11.12
N ALA A 354 82.52 142.06 11.92
CA ALA A 354 83.37 142.16 13.09
C ALA A 354 84.80 142.56 12.71
N ILE A 355 85.38 141.94 11.67
CA ILE A 355 86.70 142.32 11.13
C ILE A 355 86.70 143.77 10.66
N ALA A 356 85.68 144.20 9.90
CA ALA A 356 85.59 145.59 9.43
C ALA A 356 85.52 146.59 10.59
N SER A 357 84.76 146.28 11.65
CA SER A 357 84.67 147.13 12.84
C SER A 357 86.00 147.16 13.63
N ILE A 358 86.72 146.04 13.71
CA ILE A 358 88.07 145.99 14.26
C ILE A 358 89.03 146.85 13.43
N GLN A 359 88.99 146.77 12.10
CA GLN A 359 89.82 147.58 11.20
C GLN A 359 89.53 149.08 11.35
N GLU A 360 88.26 149.48 11.48
CA GLU A 360 87.85 150.86 11.74
C GLU A 360 88.38 151.38 13.09
N LYS A 361 88.32 150.54 14.15
CA LYS A 361 88.92 150.85 15.45
C LYS A 361 90.44 151.03 15.35
N VAL A 362 91.13 150.16 14.61
CA VAL A 362 92.58 150.27 14.38
C VAL A 362 92.91 151.56 13.63
N ALA A 363 92.20 151.88 12.55
CA ALA A 363 92.40 153.11 11.78
C ALA A 363 92.17 154.37 12.64
N SER A 364 91.13 154.38 13.48
CA SER A 364 90.87 155.46 14.44
C SER A 364 92.03 155.62 15.44
N VAL A 365 92.59 154.53 15.96
CA VAL A 365 93.76 154.58 16.86
C VAL A 365 94.98 155.15 16.14
N GLU A 366 95.24 154.75 14.89
CA GLU A 366 96.33 155.30 14.07
C GLU A 366 96.16 156.81 13.80
N GLU A 367 94.95 157.27 13.52
CA GLU A 367 94.65 158.69 13.35
C GLU A 367 94.86 159.47 14.65
N THR A 368 94.46 158.87 15.78
CA THR A 368 94.68 159.44 17.12
C THR A 368 96.18 159.59 17.41
N LEU A 369 97.00 158.60 17.05
CA LEU A 369 98.46 158.65 17.17
C LEU A 369 99.08 159.76 16.30
N LYS A 370 98.64 159.92 15.05
CA LYS A 370 99.10 160.99 14.15
C LYS A 370 98.77 162.38 14.70
N LEU A 371 97.58 162.56 15.29
CA LEU A 371 97.21 163.80 15.97
C LEU A 371 98.08 164.03 17.21
N GLN A 372 98.38 162.97 17.98
CA GLN A 372 99.27 163.03 19.13
C GLN A 372 100.69 163.47 18.75
N GLU A 373 101.23 163.00 17.62
CA GLU A 373 102.53 163.46 17.09
C GLU A 373 102.53 164.93 16.65
N LYS A 374 101.44 165.40 16.05
CA LYS A 374 101.28 166.82 15.67
C LYS A 374 101.23 167.72 16.92
N VAL A 375 100.55 167.28 17.97
CA VAL A 375 100.54 167.99 19.27
C VAL A 375 101.96 168.06 19.84
N LYS A 376 102.71 166.95 19.88
CA LYS A 376 104.11 166.95 20.33
C LYS A 376 105.01 167.91 19.54
N LYS A 377 104.81 168.03 18.22
CA LYS A 377 105.53 169.01 17.37
C LYS A 377 105.15 170.46 17.70
N LEU A 378 103.87 170.75 17.94
CA LEU A 378 103.40 172.08 18.32
C LEU A 378 103.88 172.49 19.72
N GLU A 379 103.95 171.54 20.66
CA GLU A 379 104.51 171.74 22.00
C GLU A 379 106.00 172.10 21.95
N SER A 380 106.77 171.47 21.04
CA SER A 380 108.19 171.79 20.83
C SER A 380 108.39 173.21 20.27
N LEU A 381 107.53 173.63 19.34
CA LEU A 381 107.57 174.96 18.73
C LEU A 381 107.24 176.08 19.73
N CYS A 382 106.28 175.84 20.64
CA CYS A 382 105.93 176.78 21.70
C CYS A 382 107.07 176.99 22.72
N ARG A 383 107.86 175.95 23.03
CA ARG A 383 109.02 176.07 23.92
C ARG A 383 110.15 176.88 23.30
N HIS A 384 110.38 176.74 21.98
CA HIS A 384 111.38 177.54 21.26
C HIS A 384 111.02 179.03 21.21
N LEU A 385 109.77 179.36 20.92
CA LEU A 385 109.29 180.75 20.85
C LEU A 385 109.22 181.44 22.23
N GLN A 386 109.04 180.68 23.32
CA GLN A 386 109.11 181.22 24.69
C GLN A 386 110.54 181.50 25.17
N ALA A 387 111.52 180.74 24.70
CA ALA A 387 112.92 180.98 25.04
C ALA A 387 113.45 182.28 24.42
N GLU A 388 113.04 182.59 23.19
CA GLU A 388 113.49 183.78 22.45
C GLU A 388 112.93 185.10 23.04
N ARG A 389 111.69 185.07 23.54
CA ARG A 389 111.01 186.23 24.15
C ARG A 389 111.59 186.68 25.49
N ASN A 390 112.24 185.78 26.24
CA ASN A 390 112.76 186.09 27.57
C ASN A 390 114.14 186.75 27.57
N SER A 391 114.99 186.52 26.56
CA SER A 391 116.31 187.16 26.51
C SER A 391 116.29 188.60 26.01
N THR A 392 115.37 188.98 25.10
CA THR A 392 115.28 190.36 24.58
C THR A 392 114.78 191.37 25.63
N ARG A 393 114.19 190.90 26.74
CA ARG A 393 113.59 191.74 27.77
C ARG A 393 114.58 192.20 28.86
N GLN A 394 115.80 191.66 28.91
CA GLN A 394 116.78 192.01 29.97
C GLN A 394 117.90 192.99 29.52
N ALA A 395 117.93 193.44 28.26
CA ALA A 395 119.00 194.31 27.75
C ALA A 395 118.71 195.84 27.79
N GLN A 396 117.53 196.31 28.20
CA GLN A 396 117.22 197.75 28.24
C GLN A 396 116.26 198.11 29.38
N GLN A 397 116.80 198.49 30.55
CA GLN A 397 116.30 199.59 31.40
C GLN A 397 117.10 199.72 32.72
N ALA A 398 117.97 200.71 32.77
CA ALA A 398 118.49 201.36 33.97
C ALA A 398 117.85 202.76 34.09
N GLN A 399 117.56 203.20 35.33
CA GLN A 399 117.00 204.51 35.79
C GLN A 399 115.49 204.75 35.50
N THR A 400 114.58 205.05 36.45
CA THR A 400 114.70 205.63 37.82
C THR A 400 113.43 205.32 38.70
N THR A 401 113.64 204.74 39.88
CA THR A 401 112.99 204.84 41.23
C THR A 401 111.50 205.21 41.49
N VAL A 402 110.78 204.40 42.31
CA VAL A 402 110.21 204.62 43.69
C VAL A 402 108.91 203.79 43.97
N SER A 403 108.89 203.08 45.13
CA SER A 403 107.76 202.50 45.95
C SER A 403 106.80 201.46 45.31
N SER A 404 106.28 200.41 45.97
CA SER A 404 106.24 199.93 47.37
C SER A 404 105.72 198.47 47.42
N ALA A 405 106.17 197.72 48.45
CA ALA A 405 105.56 196.62 49.25
C ALA A 405 104.07 196.21 48.98
N THR A 406 103.51 195.00 49.16
CA THR A 406 103.79 193.77 49.97
C THR A 406 102.67 192.72 49.72
N GLU A 407 102.93 191.42 50.01
CA GLU A 407 101.98 190.34 50.46
C GLU A 407 100.86 189.81 49.50
N SER A 408 100.36 188.57 49.52
CA SER A 408 100.61 187.30 50.25
C SER A 408 99.76 186.15 49.63
N ALA A 409 100.27 184.91 49.77
CA ALA A 409 99.59 183.64 50.15
C ALA A 409 98.43 182.97 49.33
N SER A 410 98.65 181.65 49.07
CA SER A 410 97.86 180.49 49.58
C SER A 410 96.95 179.65 48.63
N LYS A 411 97.31 178.34 48.56
CA LYS A 411 96.51 177.07 48.51
C LYS A 411 95.66 176.78 47.26
N GLY A 412 95.40 175.54 46.83
CA GLY A 412 95.69 174.18 47.32
C GLY A 412 94.69 173.16 46.72
N GLU A 413 95.11 171.89 46.62
CA GLU A 413 94.33 170.61 46.52
C GLU A 413 93.41 170.39 45.28
N HIS A 414 93.27 169.20 44.66
CA HIS A 414 93.68 167.82 44.98
C HIS A 414 93.93 167.00 43.71
#